data_AF-A0A1V0G6I1-F1
#
_entry.id   AF-A0A1V0G6I1-F1
#
_cell.length_a   1.000
_cell.length_b   1.000
_cell.length_c   1.000
_cell.angle_alpha   90.00
_cell.angle_beta   90.00
_cell.angle_gamma   90.00
#
_symmetry.space_group_name_H-M   'P 1'
#
loop_
_entity.id
_entity.type
_entity.pdbx_description
1 polymer ?
#
loop_
_entity_poly.entity_id
_entity_poly.type
_entity_poly.pdbx_seq_one_letter_code
_entity_poly.pdbx_strand_id
1 'polypeptide(L)'
;MKNNIFLNLNKKSINNNHFVISIFFETIYQFETKDTLLECFKNITITGHFGVIGAQYEKIDATRWIGDYEEVNGFEYIDKAPSIYFSVGDDFNPEELIIPINLAYYYFNIAISDFLIAHPEYQKKCKEIQKTYSQTNCSLHET
;
A
#
# COMPACT_ATOMS: atom_id res chain seq x y z
N MET A 1 -9.90 -13.13 18.97
CA MET A 1 -9.67 -12.09 17.93
C MET A 1 -8.36 -11.40 18.28
N LYS A 2 -7.36 -11.42 17.39
CA LYS A 2 -6.17 -10.56 17.56
C LYS A 2 -6.64 -9.10 17.45
N ASN A 3 -6.09 -8.21 18.27
CA ASN A 3 -6.43 -6.79 18.20
C ASN A 3 -5.90 -6.22 16.88
N ASN A 4 -6.80 -5.77 16.01
CA ASN A 4 -6.45 -5.04 14.79
C ASN A 4 -5.81 -3.70 15.21
N ILE A 5 -4.57 -3.46 14.79
CA ILE A 5 -3.83 -2.24 15.14
C ILE A 5 -4.08 -1.10 14.15
N PHE A 6 -4.54 -1.41 12.93
CA PHE A 6 -4.74 -0.50 11.81
C PHE A 6 -6.11 0.21 11.87
N LEU A 7 -6.42 0.80 13.01
CA LEU A 7 -7.72 1.41 13.29
C LEU A 7 -8.04 2.57 12.32
N ASN A 8 -7.09 3.47 12.10
CA ASN A 8 -7.31 4.65 11.27
C ASN A 8 -7.25 4.28 9.79
N LEU A 9 -6.34 3.38 9.42
CA LEU A 9 -6.26 2.86 8.06
C LEU A 9 -7.57 2.18 7.66
N ASN A 10 -8.08 1.25 8.48
CA ASN A 10 -9.33 0.53 8.21
C ASN A 10 -10.51 1.49 8.07
N LYS A 11 -10.65 2.46 8.99
CA LYS A 11 -11.71 3.46 8.91
C LYS A 11 -11.68 4.19 7.55
N LYS A 12 -10.50 4.59 7.08
CA LYS A 12 -10.38 5.39 5.87
C LYS A 12 -10.54 4.55 4.59
N SER A 13 -9.90 3.39 4.54
CA SER A 13 -9.97 2.48 3.39
C SER A 13 -11.36 1.90 3.19
N ILE A 14 -12.03 1.44 4.25
CA ILE A 14 -13.41 0.91 4.17
C ILE A 14 -14.40 1.99 3.72
N ASN A 15 -14.32 3.20 4.28
CA ASN A 15 -15.21 4.30 3.88
C ASN A 15 -15.03 4.73 2.42
N ASN A 16 -13.84 4.50 1.85
CA ASN A 16 -13.53 4.76 0.45
C ASN A 16 -13.80 3.54 -0.44
N ASN A 17 -14.35 2.44 0.08
CA ASN A 17 -14.54 1.17 -0.61
C ASN A 17 -13.23 0.51 -1.11
N HIS A 18 -12.10 0.79 -0.45
CA HIS A 18 -10.78 0.26 -0.77
C HIS A 18 -10.37 -0.85 0.21
N PHE A 19 -11.26 -1.81 0.47
CA PHE A 19 -11.06 -2.87 1.48
C PHE A 19 -9.83 -3.76 1.21
N VAL A 20 -9.40 -3.89 -0.05
CA VAL A 20 -8.15 -4.59 -0.43
C VAL A 20 -6.95 -4.01 0.33
N ILE A 21 -6.91 -2.70 0.55
CA ILE A 21 -5.84 -2.04 1.34
C ILE A 21 -5.91 -2.46 2.81
N SER A 22 -7.11 -2.57 3.38
CA SER A 22 -7.30 -3.05 4.76
C SER A 22 -6.75 -4.47 4.93
N ILE A 23 -7.13 -5.37 4.00
CA ILE A 23 -6.73 -6.78 4.03
C ILE A 23 -5.22 -6.91 3.81
N PHE A 24 -4.65 -6.15 2.88
CA PHE A 24 -3.22 -6.17 2.56
C PHE A 24 -2.36 -5.92 3.80
N PHE A 25 -2.61 -4.83 4.52
CA PHE A 25 -1.82 -4.48 5.70
C PHE A 25 -2.07 -5.42 6.87
N GLU A 26 -3.32 -5.81 7.12
CA GLU A 26 -3.66 -6.73 8.21
C GLU A 26 -2.99 -8.10 8.00
N THR A 27 -3.03 -8.63 6.77
CA THR A 27 -2.45 -9.94 6.43
C THR A 27 -0.95 -9.92 6.63
N ILE A 28 -0.24 -8.95 6.03
CA ILE A 28 1.22 -8.85 6.21
C ILE A 28 1.57 -8.71 7.69
N TYR A 29 0.88 -7.84 8.44
CA TYR A 29 1.18 -7.65 9.86
C TYR A 29 0.95 -8.90 10.71
N GLN A 30 -0.06 -9.72 10.39
CA GLN A 30 -0.39 -10.91 11.17
C GLN A 30 0.50 -12.11 10.89
N PHE A 31 0.97 -12.25 9.65
CA PHE A 31 1.67 -13.44 9.17
C PHE A 31 3.18 -13.22 8.98
N GLU A 32 3.58 -12.02 8.56
CA GLU A 32 4.98 -11.69 8.33
C GLU A 32 5.65 -11.11 9.56
N THR A 33 6.98 -11.05 9.52
CA THR A 33 7.75 -10.36 10.56
C THR A 33 7.54 -8.84 10.48
N LYS A 34 7.73 -8.14 11.61
CA LYS A 34 7.69 -6.67 11.64
C LYS A 34 8.76 -6.04 10.74
N ASP A 35 9.92 -6.68 10.59
CA ASP A 35 10.94 -6.20 9.66
C ASP A 35 10.51 -6.39 8.20
N THR A 36 9.81 -7.48 7.85
CA THR A 36 9.17 -7.65 6.54
C THR A 36 8.15 -6.54 6.25
N LEU A 37 7.31 -6.20 7.24
CA LEU A 37 6.35 -5.10 7.11
C LEU A 37 7.06 -3.74 6.94
N LEU A 38 8.21 -3.52 7.58
CA LEU A 38 9.01 -2.30 7.36
C LEU A 38 9.61 -2.24 5.94
N GLU A 39 10.02 -3.37 5.38
CA GLU A 39 10.45 -3.42 3.97
C GLU A 39 9.28 -3.17 3.02
N CYS A 40 8.10 -3.73 3.31
CA CYS A 40 6.86 -3.38 2.60
C CYS A 40 6.60 -1.87 2.64
N PHE A 41 6.74 -1.21 3.80
CA PHE A 41 6.61 0.24 3.88
C PHE A 41 7.66 1.00 3.07
N LYS A 42 8.91 0.53 3.02
CA LYS A 42 9.99 1.20 2.28
C LYS A 42 9.84 1.07 0.77
N ASN A 43 9.48 -0.11 0.29
CA ASN A 43 9.61 -0.46 -1.11
C ASN A 43 8.71 0.37 -2.03
N ILE A 44 7.61 0.96 -1.54
CA ILE A 44 6.80 1.89 -2.34
C ILE A 44 7.61 3.12 -2.83
N THR A 45 8.65 3.52 -2.09
CA THR A 45 9.56 4.63 -2.45
C THR A 45 10.80 4.20 -3.23
N ILE A 46 11.23 2.94 -3.08
CA ILE A 46 12.50 2.45 -3.63
C ILE A 46 12.27 1.73 -4.96
N THR A 47 11.69 0.53 -4.89
CA THR A 47 11.51 -0.33 -6.07
C THR A 47 10.16 -0.13 -6.73
N GLY A 48 9.17 0.37 -6.00
CA GLY A 48 7.79 0.48 -6.46
C GLY A 48 6.99 -0.82 -6.40
N HIS A 49 7.54 -1.90 -5.85
CA HIS A 49 6.86 -3.19 -5.74
C HIS A 49 7.24 -3.96 -4.46
N PHE A 50 6.33 -4.80 -3.97
CA PHE A 50 6.54 -5.73 -2.86
C PHE A 50 5.55 -6.88 -2.97
N GLY A 51 5.94 -8.10 -2.60
CA GLY A 51 5.06 -9.25 -2.62
C GLY A 51 5.44 -10.30 -1.58
N VAL A 52 4.42 -10.88 -0.95
CA VAL A 52 4.45 -12.10 -0.14
C VAL A 52 3.27 -12.97 -0.56
N ILE A 53 3.21 -14.21 -0.07
CA ILE A 53 2.09 -15.11 -0.39
C ILE A 53 0.77 -14.45 0.05
N GLY A 54 -0.10 -14.21 -0.94
CA GLY A 54 -1.43 -13.65 -0.75
C GLY A 54 -1.51 -12.15 -0.48
N ALA A 55 -0.43 -11.38 -0.67
CA ALA A 55 -0.48 -9.92 -0.66
C ALA A 55 0.66 -9.31 -1.47
N GLN A 56 0.34 -8.46 -2.45
CA GLN A 56 1.34 -7.73 -3.24
C GLN A 56 0.88 -6.34 -3.68
N TYR A 57 1.85 -5.50 -4.04
CA TYR A 57 1.62 -4.29 -4.82
C TYR A 57 2.72 -4.09 -5.87
N GLU A 58 2.38 -3.39 -6.95
CA GLU A 58 3.32 -2.97 -8.00
C GLU A 58 2.86 -1.66 -8.62
N LYS A 59 3.76 -0.67 -8.72
CA LYS A 59 3.52 0.56 -9.49
C LYS A 59 3.36 0.20 -10.95
N ILE A 60 2.30 0.70 -11.58
CA ILE A 60 1.97 0.37 -12.96
C ILE A 60 2.87 1.19 -13.89
N ASP A 61 3.63 0.49 -14.73
CA ASP A 61 4.35 1.08 -15.86
C ASP A 61 3.39 1.25 -17.04
N ALA A 62 2.78 2.44 -17.14
CA ALA A 62 1.82 2.77 -18.19
C ALA A 62 2.43 2.83 -19.60
N THR A 63 3.75 2.66 -19.76
CA THR A 63 4.40 2.53 -21.08
C THR A 63 4.35 1.10 -21.63
N ARG A 64 3.95 0.12 -20.82
CA ARG A 64 3.81 -1.30 -21.19
C ARG A 64 2.35 -1.68 -21.40
N TRP A 65 2.13 -2.93 -21.79
CA TRP A 65 0.78 -3.50 -21.89
C TRP A 65 0.08 -3.45 -20.53
N ILE A 66 -1.14 -2.90 -20.51
CA ILE A 66 -2.00 -2.79 -19.31
C ILE A 66 -3.33 -3.52 -19.48
N GLY A 67 -3.54 -4.25 -20.58
CA GLY A 67 -4.84 -4.87 -20.88
C GLY A 67 -5.27 -5.92 -19.85
N ASP A 68 -4.32 -6.50 -19.14
CA ASP A 68 -4.59 -7.48 -18.08
C ASP A 68 -5.26 -6.82 -16.84
N TYR A 69 -5.25 -5.48 -16.75
CA TYR A 69 -5.87 -4.72 -15.67
C TYR A 69 -7.28 -4.21 -16.01
N GLU A 70 -7.81 -4.44 -17.23
CA GLU A 70 -9.06 -3.82 -17.71
C GLU A 70 -10.28 -4.10 -16.80
N GLU A 71 -10.32 -5.27 -16.17
CA GLU A 71 -11.40 -5.69 -15.28
C GLU A 71 -11.13 -5.36 -13.79
N VAL A 72 -9.95 -4.79 -13.48
CA VAL A 72 -9.57 -4.46 -12.11
C VAL A 72 -10.23 -3.15 -11.68
N ASN A 73 -10.82 -3.14 -10.49
CA ASN A 73 -11.39 -1.93 -9.90
C ASN A 73 -10.35 -0.79 -9.85
N GLY A 74 -10.65 0.33 -10.51
CA GLY A 74 -9.76 1.49 -10.57
C GLY A 74 -8.83 1.51 -11.79
N PHE A 75 -9.01 0.63 -12.78
CA PHE A 75 -8.30 0.67 -14.06
C PHE A 75 -8.28 2.06 -14.70
N GLU A 76 -9.38 2.81 -14.58
CA GLU A 76 -9.53 4.15 -15.12
C GLU A 76 -8.59 5.20 -14.51
N TYR A 77 -7.88 4.87 -13.42
CA TYR A 77 -6.86 5.76 -12.87
C TYR A 77 -5.56 5.75 -13.67
N ILE A 78 -5.24 4.67 -14.39
CA ILE A 78 -3.96 4.54 -15.12
C ILE A 78 -3.80 5.67 -16.16
N ASP A 79 -4.89 6.01 -16.86
CA ASP A 79 -4.90 7.10 -17.86
C ASP A 79 -4.88 8.51 -17.24
N LYS A 80 -5.29 8.64 -15.96
CA LYS A 80 -5.48 9.93 -15.29
C LYS A 80 -4.27 10.35 -14.44
N ALA A 81 -3.55 9.38 -13.89
CA ALA A 81 -2.45 9.63 -12.97
C ALA A 81 -1.54 8.39 -12.84
N PRO A 82 -0.27 8.59 -12.44
CA PRO A 82 0.59 7.49 -12.00
C PRO A 82 -0.13 6.64 -10.93
N SER A 83 -0.29 5.35 -11.24
CA SER A 83 -1.14 4.43 -10.48
C SER A 83 -0.37 3.22 -9.99
N ILE A 84 -0.93 2.54 -8.99
CA ILE A 84 -0.34 1.37 -8.35
C ILE A 84 -1.41 0.30 -8.17
N TYR A 85 -1.06 -0.93 -8.52
CA TYR A 85 -1.88 -2.12 -8.38
C TYR A 85 -1.63 -2.76 -7.02
N PHE A 86 -2.70 -3.26 -6.41
CA PHE A 86 -2.69 -4.10 -5.21
C PHE A 86 -3.49 -5.36 -5.46
N SER A 87 -3.02 -6.47 -4.91
CA SER A 87 -3.83 -7.68 -4.80
C SER A 87 -3.62 -8.42 -3.49
N VAL A 88 -4.67 -9.11 -3.07
CA VAL A 88 -4.70 -9.99 -1.89
C VAL A 88 -5.48 -11.26 -2.19
N GLY A 89 -5.24 -12.33 -1.44
CA GLY A 89 -5.97 -13.60 -1.60
C GLY A 89 -5.18 -14.65 -2.36
N ASP A 90 -5.86 -15.53 -3.10
CA ASP A 90 -5.19 -16.58 -3.86
C ASP A 90 -4.72 -16.10 -5.24
N ASP A 91 -3.71 -16.78 -5.80
CA ASP A 91 -3.09 -16.38 -7.08
C ASP A 91 -4.03 -16.60 -8.29
N PHE A 92 -5.12 -17.35 -8.15
CA PHE A 92 -6.03 -17.69 -9.25
C PHE A 92 -7.22 -16.72 -9.35
N ASN A 93 -7.74 -16.24 -8.22
CA ASN A 93 -8.86 -15.32 -8.09
C ASN A 93 -8.53 -14.27 -7.01
N PRO A 94 -7.55 -13.39 -7.25
CA PRO A 94 -7.20 -12.34 -6.31
C PRO A 94 -8.33 -11.32 -6.15
N GLU A 95 -8.38 -10.68 -4.98
CA GLU A 95 -9.11 -9.42 -4.81
C GLU A 95 -8.18 -8.27 -5.18
N GLU A 96 -8.56 -7.48 -6.19
CA GLU A 96 -7.67 -6.54 -6.86
C GLU A 96 -8.17 -5.10 -6.75
N LEU A 97 -7.22 -4.16 -6.69
CA LEU A 97 -7.50 -2.74 -6.63
C LEU A 97 -6.36 -1.92 -7.25
N ILE A 98 -6.73 -0.95 -8.07
CA ILE A 98 -5.82 0.06 -8.61
C ILE A 98 -6.20 1.42 -8.01
N ILE A 99 -5.20 2.16 -7.54
CA ILE A 99 -5.38 3.52 -7.03
C ILE A 99 -4.24 4.44 -7.49
N PRO A 100 -4.46 5.77 -7.50
CA PRO A 100 -3.38 6.72 -7.72
C PRO A 100 -2.28 6.58 -6.66
N ILE A 101 -1.01 6.73 -7.06
CA ILE A 101 0.16 6.60 -6.17
C ILE A 101 0.08 7.59 -4.99
N ASN A 102 -0.41 8.80 -5.21
CA ASN A 102 -0.58 9.80 -4.15
C ASN A 102 -1.57 9.32 -3.06
N LEU A 103 -2.62 8.61 -3.46
CA LEU A 103 -3.57 8.01 -2.53
C LEU A 103 -2.96 6.81 -1.80
N ALA A 104 -2.12 6.02 -2.48
CA ALA A 104 -1.37 4.94 -1.85
C ALA A 104 -0.41 5.48 -0.77
N TYR A 105 0.36 6.55 -1.04
CA TYR A 105 1.18 7.20 -0.03
C TYR A 105 0.38 7.69 1.18
N TYR A 106 -0.83 8.22 0.94
CA TYR A 106 -1.72 8.61 2.02
C TYR A 106 -2.12 7.42 2.90
N TYR A 107 -2.50 6.28 2.32
CA TYR A 107 -2.78 5.06 3.09
C TYR A 107 -1.55 4.50 3.80
N PHE A 108 -0.39 4.44 3.14
CA PHE A 108 0.86 3.97 3.74
C PHE A 108 1.27 4.83 4.94
N ASN A 109 1.10 6.16 4.83
CA ASN A 109 1.41 7.06 5.94
C ASN A 109 0.45 6.88 7.14
N ILE A 110 -0.82 6.56 6.90
CA ILE A 110 -1.76 6.20 7.98
C ILE A 110 -1.35 4.85 8.59
N ALA A 111 -1.14 3.83 7.77
CA ALA A 111 -0.78 2.48 8.20
C ALA A 111 0.49 2.46 9.05
N ILE A 112 1.55 3.14 8.63
CA ILE A 112 2.81 3.22 9.40
C ILE A 112 2.63 4.01 10.70
N SER A 113 1.69 4.96 10.74
CA SER A 113 1.37 5.71 11.97
C SER A 113 0.63 4.82 12.97
N ASP A 114 -0.35 4.04 12.52
CA ASP A 114 -1.04 3.04 13.34
C ASP A 114 -0.06 1.97 13.87
N PHE A 115 0.84 1.48 13.00
CA PHE A 115 1.91 0.56 13.38
C PHE A 115 2.82 1.13 14.45
N LEU A 116 3.26 2.38 14.29
CA LEU A 116 4.11 3.07 15.24
C LEU A 116 3.44 3.26 16.62
N ILE A 117 2.15 3.61 16.64
CA ILE A 117 1.41 3.76 17.89
C ILE A 117 1.36 2.44 18.65
N ALA A 118 1.18 1.33 17.93
CA ALA A 118 1.14 -0.01 18.53
C ALA A 118 2.52 -0.55 18.93
N HIS A 119 3.59 -0.17 18.23
CA HIS A 119 4.97 -0.66 18.47
C HIS A 119 5.98 0.50 18.56
N PRO A 120 6.01 1.24 19.69
CA PRO A 120 6.85 2.43 19.88
C PRO A 120 8.36 2.16 19.71
N GLU A 121 8.82 0.93 19.90
CA GLU A 121 10.21 0.53 19.69
C GLU A 121 10.69 0.74 18.24
N TYR A 122 9.75 0.84 17.28
CA TYR A 122 10.06 1.11 15.87
C TYR A 122 10.02 2.59 15.49
N GLN A 123 9.90 3.50 16.46
CA GLN A 123 9.78 4.95 16.22
C GLN A 123 10.81 5.53 15.27
N LYS A 124 12.09 5.21 15.48
CA LYS A 124 13.15 5.74 14.63
C LYS A 124 12.98 5.28 13.17
N LYS A 125 12.86 3.97 12.95
CA LYS A 125 12.69 3.39 11.60
C LYS A 125 11.43 3.91 10.91
N CYS A 126 10.30 3.98 11.61
CA CYS A 126 9.04 4.45 11.05
C CYS A 126 9.11 5.93 10.66
N LYS A 127 9.71 6.78 11.51
CA LYS A 127 9.86 8.21 11.23
C LYS A 127 10.81 8.49 10.06
N GLU A 128 11.86 7.69 9.90
CA GLU A 128 12.74 7.73 8.73
C GLU A 128 11.96 7.43 7.44
N ILE A 129 11.11 6.40 7.44
CA ILE A 129 10.27 6.06 6.29
C ILE A 129 9.24 7.16 5.98
N GLN A 130 8.56 7.70 7.00
CA GLN A 130 7.60 8.82 6.83
C GLN A 130 8.27 10.09 6.26
N LYS A 131 9.53 10.33 6.63
CA LYS A 131 10.31 11.42 6.03
C LYS A 131 10.51 11.17 4.53
N THR A 132 10.85 9.94 4.13
CA THR A 132 10.97 9.58 2.71
C THR A 132 9.65 9.78 1.96
N TYR A 133 8.51 9.36 2.53
CA TYR A 133 7.19 9.62 1.92
C TYR A 133 6.96 11.11 1.66
N SER A 134 7.30 11.97 2.63
CA SER A 134 7.12 13.42 2.49
C SER A 134 8.01 14.00 1.38
N GLN A 135 9.24 13.52 1.25
CA GLN A 135 10.17 13.96 0.21
C GLN A 135 9.72 13.51 -1.18
N THR A 136 9.35 12.24 -1.33
CA THR A 136 8.97 11.66 -2.63
C THR A 136 7.60 12.13 -3.11
N ASN A 137 6.64 12.34 -2.21
CA ASN A 137 5.30 12.79 -2.60
C ASN A 137 5.30 14.26 -3.04
N CYS A 138 6.17 15.12 -2.49
CA CYS A 138 6.34 16.49 -2.98
C CYS A 138 6.87 16.53 -4.42
N SER A 139 7.85 15.68 -4.76
CA SER A 139 8.39 15.63 -6.14
C SER A 139 7.38 15.17 -7.19
N LEU A 140 6.36 14.39 -6.81
CA LEU A 140 5.29 13.97 -7.72
C LEU A 140 4.31 15.10 -8.08
N HIS A 141 4.30 16.20 -7.31
CA HIS A 141 3.47 17.37 -7.60
C HIS A 141 4.17 18.40 -8.50
N GLU A 142 5.46 18.21 -8.80
CA GLU A 142 6.26 19.12 -9.63
C GLU A 142 6.39 18.68 -11.10
N THR A 143 5.84 17.51 -11.46
CA THR A 143 5.83 16.92 -12.80
C THR A 143 4.43 16.88 -13.39
#